data_AF-M6G7F9-F1
#
_entry.id   AF-M6G7F9-F1
#
_cell.length_a   1.000
_cell.length_b   1.000
_cell.length_c   1.000
_cell.angle_alpha   90.00
_cell.angle_beta   90.00
_cell.angle_gamma   90.00
#
_symmetry.space_group_name_H-M   'P 1'
#
loop_
_entity.id
_entity.type
_entity.pdbx_description
1 polymer ?
#
loop_
_entity_poly.entity_id
_entity_poly.type
_entity_poly.pdbx_seq_one_letter_code
_entity_poly.pdbx_strand_id
1 'polypeptide(L)'
;MIKHSPTHFFINGPTIFNGKFNENIEVPIPDSNCITRVKIKFDYTLKGYLKNFLFKADAQGIVFNFHNTPEKKFFRLIPRNSISGIWINPLVTEINLYTLDIENILKTNYNVKSFMIITEDKKMLKGFQYQWEYLCAKDIKGK
;
A
#
# COMPACT_ATOMS: atom_id res chain seq x y z
N MET A 1 -10.37 -24.04 21.50
CA MET A 1 -10.09 -23.44 20.17
C MET A 1 -8.96 -22.44 20.33
N ILE A 2 -7.77 -22.77 19.85
CA ILE A 2 -6.60 -21.88 19.90
C ILE A 2 -6.73 -20.91 18.73
N LYS A 3 -6.86 -19.61 19.02
CA LYS A 3 -6.78 -18.55 18.00
C LYS A 3 -5.33 -18.47 17.53
N HIS A 4 -5.03 -19.06 16.38
CA HIS A 4 -3.76 -18.84 15.71
C HIS A 4 -3.76 -17.44 15.09
N SER A 5 -3.02 -16.51 15.69
CA SER A 5 -2.60 -15.30 14.99
C SER A 5 -1.77 -15.71 13.78
N PRO A 6 -2.02 -15.15 12.59
CA PRO A 6 -1.20 -15.46 11.43
C PRO A 6 0.18 -14.81 11.61
N THR A 7 1.16 -15.62 12.02
CA THR A 7 2.59 -15.27 12.01
C THR A 7 3.04 -15.22 10.55
N HIS A 8 2.87 -14.07 9.92
CA HIS A 8 3.57 -13.75 8.68
C HIS A 8 5.00 -13.37 9.06
N PHE A 9 5.98 -14.13 8.57
CA PHE A 9 7.39 -13.75 8.70
C PHE A 9 7.73 -12.83 7.52
N PHE A 10 7.98 -11.56 7.84
CA PHE A 10 8.19 -10.47 6.90
C PHE A 10 9.68 -10.33 6.57
N ILE A 11 10.08 -10.49 5.30
CA ILE A 11 11.45 -10.23 4.85
C ILE A 11 11.52 -8.75 4.44
N ASN A 12 11.84 -7.91 5.43
CA ASN A 12 12.06 -6.45 5.45
C ASN A 12 11.13 -5.73 6.44
N GLY A 13 11.59 -5.69 7.69
CA GLY A 13 11.48 -4.55 8.62
C GLY A 13 10.07 -4.04 8.97
N PRO A 14 9.64 -4.09 10.25
CA PRO A 14 8.51 -3.30 10.77
C PRO A 14 8.74 -1.77 10.70
N THR A 15 9.75 -1.30 9.98
CA THR A 15 10.21 0.08 9.92
C THR A 15 9.15 0.94 9.26
N ILE A 16 8.60 1.87 10.03
CA ILE A 16 7.66 2.88 9.56
C ILE A 16 8.47 4.07 9.07
N PHE A 17 8.20 4.50 7.84
CA PHE A 17 8.83 5.67 7.23
C PHE A 17 7.83 6.83 7.17
N ASN A 18 8.33 8.07 7.29
CA ASN A 18 7.54 9.26 7.04
C ASN A 18 7.68 9.66 5.57
N GLY A 19 6.55 9.81 4.88
CA GLY A 19 6.48 10.18 3.48
C GLY A 19 6.09 11.64 3.27
N LYS A 20 6.49 12.18 2.12
CA LYS A 20 6.08 13.50 1.63
C LYS A 20 5.13 13.35 0.46
N PHE A 21 4.12 14.21 0.42
CA PHE A 21 3.13 14.18 -0.66
C PHE A 21 3.71 14.67 -1.98
N ASN A 22 3.16 14.13 -3.08
CA ASN A 22 3.52 14.49 -4.45
C ASN A 22 5.00 14.25 -4.79
N GLU A 23 5.67 13.39 -4.02
CA GLU A 23 7.04 12.93 -4.26
C GLU A 23 7.03 11.42 -4.54
N ASN A 24 7.91 10.98 -5.44
CA ASN A 24 8.08 9.55 -5.70
C ASN A 24 8.90 8.93 -4.56
N ILE A 25 8.35 7.86 -3.99
CA ILE A 25 9.03 7.02 -3.01
C ILE A 25 9.48 5.76 -3.73
N GLU A 26 10.79 5.55 -3.80
CA GLU A 26 11.38 4.36 -4.40
C GLU A 26 11.10 3.14 -3.53
N VAL A 27 10.77 2.03 -4.19
CA VAL A 27 10.65 0.73 -3.54
C VAL A 27 11.79 -0.14 -4.05
N PRO A 28 12.56 -0.81 -3.16
CA PRO A 28 13.61 -1.69 -3.59
C PRO A 28 13.05 -2.84 -4.43
N ILE A 29 13.83 -3.32 -5.38
CA ILE A 29 13.46 -4.45 -6.23
C ILE A 29 13.35 -5.71 -5.35
N PRO A 30 12.22 -6.44 -5.36
CA PRO A 30 12.13 -7.71 -4.65
C PRO A 30 13.06 -8.75 -5.27
N ASP A 31 13.50 -9.71 -4.45
CA ASP A 31 14.00 -10.99 -4.96
C ASP A 31 12.94 -11.63 -5.88
N SER A 32 13.39 -12.37 -6.89
CA SER A 32 12.51 -12.98 -7.88
C SER A 32 11.42 -13.84 -7.20
N ASN A 33 10.16 -13.65 -7.60
CA ASN A 33 8.94 -14.32 -7.11
C ASN A 33 8.22 -13.69 -5.89
N CYS A 34 8.27 -12.37 -5.72
CA CYS A 34 7.45 -11.65 -4.74
C CYS A 34 6.71 -10.46 -5.35
N ILE A 35 5.54 -10.13 -4.78
CA ILE A 35 4.78 -8.92 -5.12
C ILE A 35 4.92 -7.87 -4.03
N THR A 36 5.13 -6.63 -4.42
CA THR A 36 5.19 -5.50 -3.49
C THR A 36 3.78 -5.09 -3.04
N ARG A 37 3.60 -4.94 -1.74
CA ARG A 37 2.44 -4.25 -1.15
C ARG A 37 2.91 -3.06 -0.35
N VAL A 38 2.11 -1.99 -0.35
CA VAL A 38 2.41 -0.76 0.38
C VAL A 38 1.32 -0.50 1.40
N LYS A 39 1.71 -0.25 2.65
CA LYS A 39 0.83 0.21 3.71
C LYS A 39 0.93 1.72 3.82
N ILE A 40 -0.20 2.41 3.81
CA ILE A 40 -0.24 3.87 4.02
C ILE A 40 -1.11 4.20 5.22
N LYS A 41 -0.61 5.07 6.10
CA LYS A 41 -1.36 5.67 7.21
C LYS A 41 -1.24 7.19 7.13
N PHE A 42 -2.37 7.88 7.09
CA PHE A 42 -2.40 9.34 6.99
C PHE A 42 -2.36 10.01 8.37
N ASP A 43 -1.53 11.03 8.50
CA ASP A 43 -1.46 11.83 9.72
C ASP A 43 -2.24 13.13 9.53
N TYR A 44 -3.32 13.29 10.30
CA TYR A 44 -4.22 14.43 10.18
C TYR A 44 -3.83 15.58 11.11
N THR A 45 -4.16 16.80 10.68
CA THR A 45 -4.25 17.93 11.61
C THR A 45 -5.49 17.80 12.49
N LEU A 46 -5.58 18.55 13.60
CA LEU A 46 -6.78 18.57 14.43
C LEU A 46 -8.03 18.97 13.60
N LYS A 47 -7.87 19.96 12.73
CA LYS A 47 -8.89 20.36 11.76
C LYS A 47 -9.22 19.25 10.76
N GLY A 48 -8.20 18.52 10.30
CA GLY A 48 -8.35 17.35 9.42
C GLY A 48 -9.14 16.22 10.08
N TYR A 49 -8.89 15.91 11.36
CA TYR A 49 -9.68 14.93 12.11
C TYR A 49 -11.13 15.35 12.23
N LEU A 50 -11.39 16.60 12.60
CA LEU A 50 -12.75 17.12 12.73
C LEU A 50 -13.49 17.14 11.39
N LYS A 51 -12.82 17.55 10.30
CA LYS A 51 -13.38 17.49 8.95
C LYS A 51 -13.66 16.05 8.55
N ASN A 52 -12.72 15.12 8.70
CA ASN A 52 -12.93 13.70 8.32
C ASN A 52 -14.08 13.05 9.09
N PHE A 53 -14.23 13.41 10.37
CA PHE A 53 -15.33 12.94 11.22
C PHE A 53 -16.70 13.48 10.75
N LEU A 54 -16.79 14.79 10.46
CA LEU A 54 -18.06 15.45 10.10
C LEU A 54 -18.42 15.32 8.62
N PHE A 55 -17.43 15.47 7.75
CA PHE A 55 -17.52 15.53 6.30
C PHE A 55 -16.41 14.65 5.72
N LYS A 56 -16.76 13.38 5.51
CA LYS A 56 -16.08 12.39 4.65
C LYS A 56 -14.81 12.97 3.99
N ALA A 57 -13.62 12.69 4.53
CA ALA A 57 -12.39 13.33 4.05
C ALA A 57 -12.23 13.24 2.54
N ASP A 58 -11.60 14.26 1.98
CA ASP A 58 -11.25 14.30 0.57
C ASP A 58 -10.43 13.04 0.21
N ALA A 59 -10.64 12.58 -1.02
CA ALA A 59 -10.06 11.35 -1.47
C ALA A 59 -8.65 11.59 -2.00
N GLN A 60 -7.70 10.80 -1.50
CA GLN A 60 -6.29 10.97 -1.82
C GLN A 60 -5.94 9.99 -2.93
N GLY A 61 -4.99 10.37 -3.80
CA GLY A 61 -4.51 9.48 -4.85
C GLY A 61 -3.30 8.68 -4.39
N ILE A 62 -3.18 7.44 -4.83
CA ILE A 62 -1.88 6.76 -4.91
C ILE A 62 -1.60 6.36 -6.35
N VAL A 63 -0.41 6.71 -6.84
CA VAL A 63 0.09 6.31 -8.16
C VAL A 63 1.23 5.34 -7.96
N PHE A 64 1.20 4.20 -8.67
CA PHE A 64 2.29 3.24 -8.75
C PHE A 64 2.96 3.30 -10.12
N ASN A 65 4.29 3.38 -10.12
CA ASN A 65 5.15 3.23 -11.29
C ASN A 65 5.86 1.87 -11.23
N PHE A 66 6.10 1.24 -12.39
CA PHE A 66 6.70 -0.09 -12.47
C PHE A 66 8.06 -0.07 -13.19
N HIS A 67 8.91 -1.07 -12.94
CA HIS A 67 10.26 -1.12 -13.53
C HIS A 67 10.25 -1.38 -15.04
N ASN A 68 9.37 -2.27 -15.51
CA ASN A 68 9.43 -2.86 -16.85
C ASN A 68 8.29 -2.40 -17.77
N THR A 69 7.57 -1.33 -17.41
CA THR A 69 6.50 -0.76 -18.22
C THR A 69 6.31 0.73 -17.93
N PRO A 70 5.94 1.54 -18.94
CA PRO A 70 5.52 2.93 -18.73
C PRO A 70 4.11 3.04 -18.11
N GLU A 71 3.37 1.93 -18.00
CA GLU A 71 2.04 1.91 -17.39
C GLU A 71 2.09 2.44 -15.95
N LYS A 72 1.07 3.21 -15.56
CA LYS A 72 0.86 3.69 -14.20
C LYS A 72 -0.49 3.23 -13.71
N LYS A 73 -0.56 2.80 -12.45
CA LYS A 73 -1.84 2.47 -11.82
C LYS A 73 -2.18 3.50 -10.76
N PHE A 74 -3.39 4.04 -10.86
CA PHE A 74 -3.94 5.02 -9.92
C PHE A 74 -5.04 4.37 -9.08
N PHE A 75 -4.97 4.57 -7.76
CA PHE A 75 -6.05 4.19 -6.86
C PHE A 75 -6.51 5.40 -6.05
N ARG A 76 -7.84 5.52 -5.93
CA ARG A 76 -8.47 6.50 -5.06
C ARG A 76 -8.55 5.93 -3.64
N LEU A 77 -7.89 6.60 -2.71
CA LEU A 77 -7.90 6.29 -1.29
C LEU A 77 -8.92 7.17 -0.59
N ILE A 78 -9.91 6.56 0.05
CA ILE A 78 -10.85 7.26 0.93
C ILE A 78 -10.48 6.88 2.37
N PRO A 79 -9.72 7.72 3.08
CA PRO A 79 -9.10 7.36 4.35
C PRO A 79 -10.06 7.37 5.55
N ARG A 80 -11.33 6.98 5.34
CA ARG A 80 -12.38 7.01 6.36
C ARG A 80 -12.16 6.04 7.52
N ASN A 81 -11.42 4.95 7.33
CA ASN A 81 -11.59 3.77 8.19
C ASN A 81 -10.32 3.01 8.63
N SER A 82 -9.10 3.56 8.48
CA SER A 82 -7.91 2.79 8.92
C SER A 82 -7.01 3.52 9.91
N ILE A 83 -7.28 3.27 11.19
CA ILE A 83 -6.41 3.65 12.32
C ILE A 83 -5.01 3.04 12.15
N SER A 84 -4.94 1.83 11.59
CA SER A 84 -3.70 1.07 11.40
C SER A 84 -3.02 1.29 10.04
N GLY A 85 -3.62 2.04 9.12
CA GLY A 85 -3.19 2.17 7.72
C GLY A 85 -3.76 1.09 6.77
N ILE A 86 -3.71 1.33 5.46
CA ILE A 86 -4.32 0.48 4.42
C ILE A 86 -3.22 -0.18 3.61
N TRP A 87 -3.25 -1.51 3.51
CA TRP A 87 -2.40 -2.27 2.58
C TRP A 87 -2.99 -2.21 1.17
N ILE A 88 -2.15 -1.85 0.21
CA ILE A 88 -2.52 -1.65 -1.18
C ILE A 88 -1.56 -2.47 -2.04
N ASN A 89 -2.10 -3.24 -2.97
CA ASN A 89 -1.34 -3.98 -3.97
C ASN A 89 -1.82 -3.55 -5.36
N PRO A 90 -0.96 -2.93 -6.18
CA PRO A 90 -1.40 -2.42 -7.47
C PRO A 90 -1.64 -3.53 -8.52
N LEU A 91 -1.18 -4.75 -8.27
CA LEU A 91 -1.39 -5.89 -9.14
C LEU A 91 -2.66 -6.69 -8.80
N VAL A 92 -3.29 -6.40 -7.66
CA VAL A 92 -4.54 -7.02 -7.22
C VAL A 92 -5.65 -6.00 -7.37
N THR A 93 -6.39 -6.10 -8.48
CA THR A 93 -7.50 -5.20 -8.78
C THR A 93 -8.87 -5.78 -8.41
N GLU A 94 -8.96 -7.10 -8.21
CA GLU A 94 -10.19 -7.79 -7.82
C GLU A 94 -10.02 -8.46 -6.45
N ILE A 95 -10.90 -8.09 -5.50
CA ILE A 95 -10.92 -8.53 -4.11
C ILE A 95 -11.54 -9.93 -4.02
N ASN A 96 -10.94 -10.91 -4.70
CA ASN A 96 -11.22 -12.29 -4.36
C ASN A 96 -9.94 -12.91 -3.82
N LEU A 97 -9.75 -12.72 -2.50
CA LEU A 97 -8.62 -13.26 -1.74
C LEU A 97 -8.53 -14.79 -1.85
N TYR A 98 -9.64 -15.46 -2.19
CA TYR A 98 -9.71 -16.91 -2.40
C TYR A 98 -9.31 -17.36 -3.81
N THR A 99 -9.20 -16.43 -4.77
CA THR A 99 -8.75 -16.71 -6.14
C THR A 99 -7.54 -15.87 -6.52
N LEU A 100 -6.78 -15.39 -5.54
CA LEU A 100 -5.59 -14.59 -5.77
C LEU A 100 -4.51 -15.47 -6.42
N ASP A 101 -4.49 -15.50 -7.75
CA ASP A 101 -3.53 -16.26 -8.51
C ASP A 101 -2.20 -15.50 -8.61
N ILE A 102 -1.44 -15.62 -7.53
CA ILE A 102 -0.15 -14.94 -7.37
C ILE A 102 0.85 -15.48 -8.38
N GLU A 103 0.74 -16.73 -8.80
CA GLU A 103 1.61 -17.28 -9.84
C GLU A 103 1.39 -16.57 -11.17
N ASN A 104 0.14 -16.30 -11.55
CA ASN A 104 -0.16 -15.53 -12.74
C ASN A 104 0.25 -14.05 -12.61
N ILE A 105 0.08 -13.43 -11.44
CA ILE A 105 0.57 -12.06 -11.20
C ILE A 105 2.10 -12.01 -11.34
N LEU A 106 2.83 -12.97 -10.78
CA LEU A 106 4.29 -13.03 -10.84
C LEU A 106 4.81 -13.19 -12.28
N LYS A 107 4.05 -13.86 -13.16
CA LYS A 107 4.40 -13.98 -14.60
C LYS A 107 4.39 -12.63 -15.34
N THR A 108 3.69 -11.62 -14.82
CA THR A 108 3.57 -10.32 -15.50
C THR A 108 4.82 -9.43 -15.38
N ASN A 109 5.81 -9.78 -14.54
CA ASN A 109 7.05 -9.01 -14.33
C ASN A 109 6.85 -7.53 -13.96
N TYR A 110 5.65 -7.14 -13.53
CA TYR A 110 5.32 -5.77 -13.13
C TYR A 110 5.68 -5.53 -11.67
N ASN A 111 6.97 -5.34 -11.39
CA ASN A 111 7.42 -4.95 -10.06
C ASN A 111 7.28 -3.44 -9.85
N VAL A 112 6.76 -3.07 -8.68
CA VAL A 112 6.64 -1.67 -8.26
C VAL A 112 8.04 -1.07 -8.14
N LYS A 113 8.30 -0.02 -8.91
CA LYS A 113 9.53 0.78 -8.86
C LYS A 113 9.41 1.90 -7.84
N SER A 114 8.27 2.57 -7.85
CA SER A 114 7.99 3.65 -6.93
C SER A 114 6.50 3.86 -6.78
N PHE A 115 6.10 4.55 -5.71
CA PHE A 115 4.75 5.04 -5.56
C PHE A 115 4.76 6.50 -5.12
N MET A 116 3.66 7.20 -5.36
CA MET A 116 3.45 8.59 -4.98
C MET A 116 2.07 8.75 -4.37
N ILE A 117 1.99 9.44 -3.24
CA ILE A 117 0.71 9.83 -2.64
C ILE A 117 0.38 11.24 -3.11
N ILE A 118 -0.71 11.36 -3.87
CA ILE A 118 -1.21 12.62 -4.40
C ILE A 118 -2.20 13.22 -3.41
N THR A 119 -1.96 14.47 -3.04
CA THR A 119 -2.92 15.30 -2.29
C THR A 119 -2.98 16.70 -2.87
N GLU A 120 -4.19 17.22 -2.98
CA GLU A 120 -4.46 18.63 -3.28
C GLU A 120 -4.67 19.45 -1.99
N ASP A 121 -5.08 18.79 -0.89
CA ASP A 121 -5.36 19.45 0.39
C ASP A 121 -4.21 19.25 1.39
N LYS A 122 -3.18 20.10 1.28
CA LYS A 122 -2.05 20.15 2.22
C LYS A 122 -2.41 20.74 3.60
N LYS A 123 -3.64 21.24 3.80
CA LYS A 123 -4.06 21.89 5.06
C LYS A 123 -4.70 20.90 6.04
N MET A 124 -5.24 19.78 5.53
CA MET A 124 -5.88 18.74 6.34
C MET A 124 -4.92 17.64 6.80
N LEU A 125 -3.86 17.39 6.03
CA LEU A 125 -2.87 16.36 6.30
C LEU A 125 -1.53 16.98 6.71
N LYS A 126 -0.94 16.46 7.78
CA LYS A 126 0.44 16.80 8.20
C LYS A 126 1.49 16.03 7.40
N GLY A 127 1.13 14.83 6.95
CA GLY A 127 2.01 13.89 6.29
C GLY A 127 1.35 12.52 6.19
N PHE A 128 2.14 11.51 5.85
CA PHE A 128 1.73 10.12 5.96
C PHE A 128 2.91 9.26 6.39
N GLN A 129 2.57 8.16 7.04
CA GLN A 129 3.47 7.07 7.32
C GLN A 129 3.27 5.97 6.29
N TYR A 130 4.35 5.31 5.92
CA TYR A 130 4.29 4.18 5.01
C TYR A 130 5.21 3.04 5.42
N GLN A 131 4.83 1.85 4.97
CA GLN A 131 5.60 0.62 5.02
C GLN A 131 5.43 -0.07 3.67
N TRP A 132 6.37 -0.92 3.29
CA TRP A 132 6.19 -1.84 2.19
C TRP A 132 6.62 -3.24 2.61
N GLU A 133 6.04 -4.24 1.97
CA GLU A 133 6.40 -5.64 2.19
C GLU A 133 6.44 -6.37 0.86
N TYR A 134 7.17 -7.48 0.86
CA TYR A 134 7.15 -8.45 -0.22
C TYR A 134 6.28 -9.62 0.19
N LEU A 135 5.29 -9.92 -0.62
CA LEU A 135 4.50 -11.13 -0.49
C LEU A 135 4.97 -12.13 -1.54
N CYS A 136 5.64 -13.19 -1.10
CA CYS A 136 6.20 -14.20 -2.00
C CYS A 136 5.30 -15.42 -2.09
N ALA A 137 5.32 -16.13 -3.22
CA ALA A 137 4.50 -17.34 -3.41
C ALA A 137 4.80 -18.44 -2.37
N LYS A 138 6.07 -18.55 -1.95
CA LYS A 138 6.52 -19.49 -0.91
C LYS A 138 5.85 -19.25 0.46
N ASP A 139 5.50 -18.01 0.77
CA ASP A 139 4.95 -17.63 2.08
C ASP A 139 3.43 -17.87 2.17
N ILE A 140 2.83 -18.31 1.07
CA ILE A 140 1.38 -18.48 0.91
C ILE A 140 1.02 -19.96 0.84
N LYS A 141 1.87 -20.76 0.20
CA LYS A 141 1.70 -22.23 0.08
C LYS A 141 1.99 -23.00 1.39
N GLY A 142 2.40 -22.33 2.46
CA GLY A 142 2.67 -22.95 3.77
C GLY A 142 1.46 -23.07 4.70
N LYS A 143 0.22 -23.07 4.19
CA LYS A 143 -1.01 -23.24 4.97
C LYS A 143 -1.89 -24.35 4.40
#